data_AF-A0A5C0DYZ6-F1
#
_entry.id   AF-A0A5C0DYZ6-F1
#
_cell.length_a   1.000
_cell.length_b   1.000
_cell.length_c   1.000
_cell.angle_alpha   90.00
_cell.angle_beta   90.00
_cell.angle_gamma   90.00
#
_symmetry.space_group_name_H-M   'P 1'
#
loop_
_entity.id
_entity.type
_entity.pdbx_description
1 polymer ?
#
loop_
_entity_poly.entity_id
_entity_poly.type
_entity_poly.pdbx_seq_one_letter_code
_entity_poly.pdbx_strand_id
1 'polypeptide(L)'
;MQKTQLNIKLIYSSEIDLDILPHTSDKGQAMQFLRQKWKFAAEQTVVCGDSGNDIALFAVGQERGIIVGNARPELLQWYHQHPADYRYLAQNRCAAGIMEGLKYFGFLE
;
A
#
# COMPACT_ATOMS: atom_id res chain seq x y z
N MET A 1 -15.25 17.96 -13.39
CA MET A 1 -14.30 18.33 -12.32
C MET A 1 -13.40 19.52 -12.69
N GLN A 2 -12.95 19.67 -13.94
CA GLN A 2 -12.30 20.93 -14.39
C GLN A 2 -13.18 22.19 -14.23
N LYS A 3 -14.52 22.05 -14.27
CA LYS A 3 -15.46 23.16 -14.04
C LYS A 3 -15.44 23.74 -12.62
N THR A 4 -14.97 23.00 -11.61
CA THR A 4 -14.99 23.43 -10.20
C THR A 4 -13.59 23.73 -9.63
N GLN A 5 -12.53 23.59 -10.43
CA GLN A 5 -11.12 23.78 -10.01
C GLN A 5 -10.70 23.00 -8.73
N LEU A 6 -11.42 21.93 -8.39
CA LEU A 6 -11.10 21.11 -7.22
C LEU A 6 -9.91 20.19 -7.53
N ASN A 7 -8.87 20.26 -6.71
CA ASN A 7 -7.70 19.37 -6.79
C ASN A 7 -8.00 18.05 -6.07
N ILE A 8 -8.34 17.03 -6.84
CA ILE A 8 -8.83 15.75 -6.35
C ILE A 8 -7.93 14.59 -6.80
N LYS A 9 -8.07 13.47 -6.11
CA LYS A 9 -7.54 12.16 -6.47
C LYS A 9 -8.71 11.20 -6.66
N LEU A 10 -8.64 10.41 -7.73
CA LEU A 10 -9.57 9.33 -8.00
C LEU A 10 -8.86 8.01 -7.70
N ILE A 11 -9.49 7.15 -6.91
CA ILE A 11 -9.01 5.80 -6.67
C ILE A 11 -10.14 4.86 -7.10
N TYR A 12 -9.83 3.95 -8.02
CA TYR A 12 -10.75 2.92 -8.46
C TYR A 12 -10.19 1.57 -8.06
N SER A 13 -10.98 0.77 -7.37
CA SER A 13 -10.56 -0.53 -6.83
C SER A 13 -11.67 -1.57 -6.94
N SER A 14 -11.29 -2.84 -6.92
CA SER A 14 -12.23 -3.97 -6.93
C SER A 14 -13.17 -4.03 -8.14
N GLU A 15 -12.91 -3.26 -9.19
CA GLU A 15 -13.79 -3.08 -10.37
C GLU A 15 -15.18 -2.49 -10.05
N ILE A 16 -15.43 -2.04 -8.83
CA ILE A 16 -16.75 -1.53 -8.41
C ILE A 16 -16.69 -0.28 -7.54
N ASP A 17 -15.56 -0.03 -6.87
CA ASP A 17 -15.44 1.03 -5.87
C ASP A 17 -14.72 2.25 -6.48
N LEU A 18 -15.34 3.44 -6.39
CA LEU A 18 -14.76 4.71 -6.81
C LEU A 18 -14.70 5.70 -5.65
N ASP A 19 -13.49 6.01 -5.20
CA ASP A 19 -13.24 7.04 -4.19
C ASP A 19 -12.84 8.37 -4.85
N ILE A 20 -13.46 9.45 -4.39
CA ILE A 20 -13.14 10.83 -4.79
C ILE A 20 -12.60 11.56 -3.55
N LEU A 21 -11.30 11.78 -3.52
CA LEU A 21 -10.59 12.30 -2.36
C LEU A 21 -9.91 13.63 -2.67
N PRO A 22 -9.59 14.47 -1.67
CA PRO A 22 -8.60 15.53 -1.83
C PRO A 22 -7.28 14.96 -2.35
N HIS A 23 -6.54 15.70 -3.16
CA HIS A 23 -5.27 15.23 -3.71
C HIS A 23 -4.24 14.82 -2.64
N THR A 24 -4.32 15.43 -1.46
CA THR A 24 -3.44 15.15 -0.31
C THR A 24 -3.91 13.99 0.56
N SER A 25 -5.00 13.30 0.19
CA SER A 25 -5.61 12.26 1.01
C SER A 25 -5.59 10.92 0.30
N ASP A 26 -4.88 9.96 0.90
CA ASP A 26 -4.96 8.53 0.62
C ASP A 26 -4.31 7.76 1.78
N LYS A 27 -4.36 6.42 1.71
CA LYS A 27 -3.76 5.53 2.72
C LYS A 27 -2.24 5.78 2.90
N GLY A 28 -1.52 6.06 1.81
CA GLY A 28 -0.08 6.31 1.83
C GLY A 28 0.28 7.62 2.53
N GLN A 29 -0.39 8.71 2.21
CA GLN A 29 -0.21 10.01 2.88
C GLN A 29 -0.56 9.92 4.37
N ALA A 30 -1.64 9.22 4.71
CA ALA A 30 -2.01 8.98 6.11
C ALA A 30 -0.94 8.17 6.86
N MET A 31 -0.39 7.14 6.24
CA MET A 31 0.73 6.36 6.81
C MET A 31 1.98 7.24 6.99
N GLN A 32 2.36 8.04 5.98
CA GLN A 32 3.50 8.96 6.07
C GLN A 32 3.35 9.93 7.24
N PHE A 33 2.16 10.49 7.40
CA PHE A 33 1.84 11.39 8.50
C PHE A 33 2.04 10.71 9.87
N LEU A 34 1.50 9.50 10.05
CA LEU A 34 1.65 8.76 11.32
C LEU A 34 3.12 8.38 11.59
N ARG A 35 3.82 7.89 10.57
CA ARG A 35 5.25 7.52 10.68
C ARG A 35 6.09 8.72 11.12
N GLN A 36 5.91 9.87 10.47
CA GLN A 36 6.62 11.11 10.80
C GLN A 36 6.25 11.63 12.20
N LYS A 37 4.97 11.61 12.55
CA LYS A 37 4.47 12.07 13.84
C LYS A 37 5.06 11.28 15.01
N TRP A 38 5.24 9.97 14.84
CA TRP A 38 5.79 9.08 15.87
C TRP A 38 7.28 8.74 15.67
N LYS A 39 7.91 9.31 14.64
CA LYS A 39 9.35 9.16 14.35
C LYS A 39 9.79 7.71 14.14
N PHE A 40 8.94 6.90 13.51
CA PHE A 40 9.34 5.56 13.09
C PHE A 40 10.20 5.62 11.83
N ALA A 41 11.24 4.79 11.77
CA ALA A 41 12.02 4.61 10.56
C ALA A 41 11.18 3.88 9.49
N ALA A 42 11.50 4.09 8.21
CA ALA A 42 10.79 3.41 7.11
C ALA A 42 11.01 1.90 7.18
N GLU A 43 12.21 1.47 7.54
CA GLU A 43 12.62 0.07 7.70
C GLU A 43 11.92 -0.62 8.88
N GLN A 44 11.39 0.16 9.82
CA GLN A 44 10.60 -0.31 10.97
C GLN A 44 9.08 -0.19 10.74
N THR A 45 8.67 0.25 9.56
CA THR A 45 7.26 0.40 9.17
C THR A 45 6.93 -0.66 8.13
N VAL A 46 5.86 -1.41 8.38
CA VAL A 46 5.37 -2.43 7.46
C VAL A 46 3.95 -2.07 7.02
N VAL A 47 3.73 -1.94 5.72
CA VAL A 47 2.39 -1.79 5.12
C VAL A 47 1.94 -3.11 4.53
N CYS A 48 0.65 -3.40 4.61
CA CYS A 48 0.04 -4.62 4.07
C CYS A 48 -1.14 -4.22 3.17
N GLY A 49 -1.31 -4.88 2.03
CA GLY A 49 -2.38 -4.55 1.10
C GLY A 49 -2.76 -5.69 0.16
N ASP A 50 -3.97 -5.62 -0.38
CA ASP A 50 -4.55 -6.62 -1.28
C ASP A 50 -5.18 -6.01 -2.53
N SER A 51 -5.48 -4.72 -2.59
CA SER A 51 -6.24 -4.13 -3.70
C SER A 51 -5.70 -2.79 -4.20
N GLY A 52 -6.32 -2.25 -5.25
CA GLY A 52 -5.88 -1.01 -5.90
C GLY A 52 -5.81 0.20 -4.96
N ASN A 53 -6.69 0.29 -3.96
CA ASN A 53 -6.66 1.40 -3.01
C ASN A 53 -5.45 1.35 -2.05
N ASP A 54 -4.76 0.21 -1.95
CA ASP A 54 -3.54 0.05 -1.16
C ASP A 54 -2.29 0.46 -1.93
N ILE A 55 -2.35 0.65 -3.26
CA ILE A 55 -1.19 1.05 -4.08
C ILE A 55 -0.48 2.26 -3.48
N ALA A 56 -1.25 3.23 -2.96
CA ALA A 56 -0.70 4.42 -2.32
C ALA A 56 0.21 4.11 -1.11
N LEU A 57 -0.08 3.06 -0.34
CA LEU A 57 0.76 2.62 0.79
C LEU A 57 2.16 2.22 0.31
N PHE A 58 2.25 1.57 -0.85
CA PHE A 58 3.50 1.06 -1.41
C PHE A 58 4.24 2.09 -2.27
N ALA A 59 3.50 3.05 -2.86
CA ALA A 59 4.04 4.02 -3.81
C ALA A 59 4.67 5.24 -3.14
N VAL A 60 4.27 5.56 -1.91
CA VAL A 60 4.59 6.83 -1.26
C VAL A 60 6.01 6.90 -0.69
N GLY A 61 6.65 5.75 -0.45
CA GLY A 61 7.94 5.67 0.23
C GLY A 61 8.64 4.33 0.05
N GLN A 62 9.55 4.04 0.99
CA GLN A 62 10.40 2.84 1.01
C GLN A 62 10.17 1.98 2.26
N GLU A 63 9.01 2.14 2.89
CA GLU A 63 8.55 1.25 3.96
C GLU A 63 8.49 -0.19 3.48
N ARG A 64 8.63 -1.15 4.40
CA ARG A 64 8.49 -2.57 4.06
C ARG A 64 7.05 -2.83 3.61
N GLY A 65 6.88 -3.44 2.45
CA GLY A 65 5.56 -3.73 1.89
C GLY A 65 5.29 -5.22 1.81
N ILE A 66 4.14 -5.66 2.30
CA ILE A 66 3.64 -7.03 2.15
C ILE A 66 2.40 -7.01 1.27
N ILE A 67 2.47 -7.69 0.13
CA ILE A 67 1.32 -7.94 -0.74
C ILE A 67 0.86 -9.36 -0.43
N VAL A 68 -0.36 -9.51 0.10
CA VAL A 68 -0.87 -10.83 0.51
C VAL A 68 -1.21 -11.71 -0.68
N GLY A 69 -1.13 -13.04 -0.53
CA GLY A 69 -1.29 -13.99 -1.65
C GLY A 69 -2.69 -14.04 -2.30
N ASN A 70 -3.66 -13.30 -1.77
CA ASN A 70 -4.97 -13.07 -2.38
C ASN A 70 -5.13 -11.66 -2.95
N ALA A 71 -4.03 -10.97 -3.24
CA ALA A 71 -4.05 -9.65 -3.84
C ALA A 71 -4.73 -9.68 -5.22
N ARG A 72 -5.46 -8.60 -5.52
CA ARG A 72 -6.22 -8.42 -6.73
C ARG A 72 -5.31 -8.05 -7.91
N PRO A 73 -5.75 -8.30 -9.17
CA PRO A 73 -4.94 -8.08 -10.35
C PRO A 73 -4.36 -6.68 -10.47
N GLU A 74 -5.10 -5.64 -10.07
CA GLU A 74 -4.63 -4.26 -10.17
C GLU A 74 -3.40 -3.96 -9.28
N LEU A 75 -3.33 -4.54 -8.07
CA LEU A 75 -2.19 -4.38 -7.18
C LEU A 75 -1.01 -5.24 -7.67
N LEU A 76 -1.27 -6.45 -8.13
CA LEU A 76 -0.24 -7.34 -8.69
C LEU A 76 0.40 -6.75 -9.95
N GLN A 77 -0.42 -6.21 -10.86
CA GLN A 77 0.05 -5.53 -12.06
C GLN A 77 0.94 -4.34 -11.69
N TRP A 78 0.50 -3.51 -10.76
CA TRP A 78 1.29 -2.37 -10.29
C TRP A 78 2.62 -2.81 -9.66
N TYR A 79 2.62 -3.86 -8.83
CA TYR A 79 3.82 -4.42 -8.22
C TYR A 79 4.84 -4.88 -9.28
N HIS A 80 4.40 -5.62 -10.29
CA HIS A 80 5.28 -6.07 -11.37
C HIS A 80 5.86 -4.93 -12.22
N GLN A 81 5.12 -3.83 -12.36
CA GLN A 81 5.59 -2.63 -13.06
C GLN A 81 6.56 -1.78 -12.23
N HIS A 82 6.56 -1.95 -10.90
CA HIS A 82 7.38 -1.19 -9.97
C HIS A 82 8.14 -2.14 -9.06
N PRO A 83 9.21 -2.81 -9.51
CA PRO A 83 10.01 -3.66 -8.65
C PRO A 83 10.70 -2.84 -7.54
N ALA A 84 10.70 -3.36 -6.31
CA ALA A 84 11.62 -2.92 -5.26
C ALA A 84 11.90 -4.05 -4.28
N ASP A 85 13.10 -4.05 -3.72
CA ASP A 85 13.61 -5.02 -2.74
C ASP A 85 12.95 -4.94 -1.37
N TYR A 86 12.38 -3.80 -1.02
CA TYR A 86 11.61 -3.59 0.22
C TYR A 86 10.15 -4.04 0.13
N ARG A 87 9.75 -4.72 -0.95
CA ARG A 87 8.39 -5.28 -1.12
C ARG A 87 8.45 -6.79 -1.27
N TYR A 88 7.57 -7.47 -0.56
CA TYR A 88 7.44 -8.92 -0.55
C TYR A 88 6.04 -9.32 -1.04
N LEU A 89 6.01 -10.21 -2.03
CA LEU A 89 4.79 -10.86 -2.49
C LEU A 89 4.64 -12.21 -1.79
N ALA A 90 3.71 -12.27 -0.83
CA ALA A 90 3.47 -13.46 -0.02
C ALA A 90 2.73 -14.55 -0.82
N GLN A 91 3.00 -15.80 -0.50
CA GLN A 91 2.26 -16.96 -1.02
C GLN A 91 0.98 -17.20 -0.22
N ASN A 92 1.03 -17.01 1.09
CA ASN A 92 -0.14 -17.18 1.95
C ASN A 92 -1.13 -16.03 1.83
N ARG A 93 -2.41 -16.36 2.03
CA ARG A 93 -3.53 -15.43 1.90
C ARG A 93 -3.80 -14.70 3.22
N CYS A 94 -4.34 -13.48 3.12
CA CYS A 94 -4.84 -12.69 4.25
C CYS A 94 -3.79 -12.56 5.37
N ALA A 95 -4.20 -12.75 6.63
CA ALA A 95 -3.33 -12.64 7.80
C ALA A 95 -2.14 -13.61 7.76
N ALA A 96 -2.28 -14.80 7.17
CA ALA A 96 -1.16 -15.72 7.03
C ALA A 96 -0.07 -15.16 6.09
N GLY A 97 -0.46 -14.41 5.05
CA GLY A 97 0.48 -13.68 4.20
C GLY A 97 1.21 -12.55 4.93
N ILE A 98 0.54 -11.88 5.87
CA ILE A 98 1.18 -10.88 6.73
C ILE A 98 2.23 -11.55 7.63
N MET A 99 1.89 -12.66 8.29
CA MET A 99 2.84 -13.39 9.14
C MET A 99 4.06 -13.89 8.35
N GLU A 100 3.83 -14.39 7.14
CA GLU A 100 4.89 -14.80 6.22
C GLU A 100 5.81 -13.63 5.86
N GLY A 101 5.26 -12.49 5.45
CA GLY A 101 6.05 -11.31 5.09
C GLY A 101 6.78 -10.69 6.29
N LEU A 102 6.19 -10.72 7.49
CA LEU A 102 6.86 -10.27 8.71
C LEU A 102 8.06 -11.17 9.06
N LYS A 103 7.94 -12.49 8.89
CA LYS A 103 9.07 -13.42 9.02
C LYS A 103 10.14 -13.13 7.96
N TYR A 104 9.74 -12.91 6.70
CA TYR A 104 10.65 -12.57 5.61
C TYR A 104 11.49 -11.31 5.91
N PHE A 105 10.86 -10.28 6.49
CA PHE A 105 11.56 -9.05 6.88
C PHE A 105 12.23 -9.11 8.26
N GLY A 106 12.17 -10.24 8.97
CA GLY A 106 12.82 -10.42 10.28
C GLY A 106 12.12 -9.72 11.46
N PHE A 107 10.82 -9.41 11.34
CA PHE A 107 10.01 -8.87 12.45
C PHE A 107 9.46 -9.95 13.38
N LEU A 108 9.34 -11.19 12.91
CA LEU A 108 8.82 -12.33 13.65
C LEU A 108 9.69 -13.56 13.41
N GLU A 109 9.73 -14.45 14.41
CA GLU A 109 10.33 -15.79 14.33
C GLU A 109 9.33 -16.82 13.80
#